data_AF-A0A0D0PRM2-F1
#
_entry.id   AF-A0A0D0PRM2-F1
#
_cell.length_a   1.000
_cell.length_b   1.000
_cell.length_c   1.000
_cell.angle_alpha   90.00
_cell.angle_beta   90.00
_cell.angle_gamma   90.00
#
_symmetry.space_group_name_H-M   'P 1'
#
loop_
_entity.id
_entity.type
_entity.pdbx_description
1 polymer ?
#
loop_
_entity_poly.entity_id
_entity_poly.type
_entity_poly.pdbx_seq_one_letter_code
_entity_poly.pdbx_strand_id
1 'polypeptide(L)' 'MTALTIRDVPDDQIQTLKVRAAQAGKSLQAFMQDLIAREASRPTMAEMMARLDRETTARVSAADVVAAIDEGRAGR' A
#
# COMPACT_ATOMS: atom_id res chain seq x y z
N MET A 1 24.11 -2.21 0.05
CA MET A 1 23.51 -2.98 1.15
C MET A 1 23.24 -2.04 2.30
N THR A 2 21.99 -1.93 2.73
CA THR A 2 21.62 -1.11 3.88
C THR A 2 21.26 -2.04 5.02
N ALA A 3 21.84 -1.81 6.20
CA ALA A 3 21.53 -2.58 7.40
C ALA A 3 20.58 -1.78 8.29
N LEU A 4 19.56 -2.45 8.84
CA LEU A 4 18.62 -1.90 9.80
C LEU A 4 18.78 -2.63 11.14
N THR A 5 18.92 -1.88 12.23
CA THR A 5 18.96 -2.42 13.60
C THR A 5 17.82 -1.81 14.40
N ILE A 6 16.96 -2.67 14.93
CA ILE A 6 15.86 -2.28 15.82
C ILE A 6 16.32 -2.58 17.25
N ARG A 7 16.33 -1.55 18.12
CA ARG A 7 16.74 -1.66 19.52
C ARG A 7 15.53 -1.77 20.44
N ASP A 8 15.77 -2.26 21.65
CA ASP A 8 14.80 -2.28 22.74
C ASP A 8 13.49 -3.02 22.40
N VAL A 9 13.59 -4.06 21.56
CA VAL A 9 12.43 -4.90 21.23
C VAL A 9 12.15 -5.84 22.41
N PRO A 10 10.93 -5.84 22.97
CA PRO A 10 10.57 -6.75 24.04
C PRO A 10 10.77 -8.23 23.67
N ASP A 11 11.28 -9.02 24.61
CA ASP A 11 11.65 -10.42 24.38
C ASP A 11 10.47 -11.30 23.94
N ASP A 12 9.27 -11.01 24.46
CA ASP A 12 8.02 -11.68 24.09
C ASP A 12 7.65 -11.46 22.61
N GLN A 13 7.89 -10.25 22.10
CA GLN A 13 7.67 -9.92 20.69
C GLN A 13 8.69 -10.64 19.81
N ILE A 14 9.98 -10.64 20.18
CA ILE A 14 11.02 -11.37 19.45
C ILE A 14 10.69 -12.86 19.40
N GLN A 15 10.22 -13.45 20.49
CA GLN A 15 9.84 -14.87 20.48
C GLN A 15 8.64 -15.16 19.62
N THR A 16 7.62 -14.30 19.67
CA THR A 16 6.47 -14.42 18.78
C THR A 16 6.90 -14.39 17.30
N LEU A 17 7.82 -13.49 16.93
CA LEU A 17 8.35 -13.40 15.57
C LEU A 17 9.19 -14.62 15.18
N LYS A 18 10.03 -15.14 16.09
CA LYS A 18 10.82 -16.36 15.84
C LYS A 18 9.93 -17.58 15.60
N VAL A 19 8.87 -17.74 16.39
CA VAL A 19 7.89 -18.83 16.20
C VAL A 19 7.22 -18.71 14.84
N ARG A 20 6.76 -17.51 14.45
CA ARG A 20 6.16 -17.27 13.12
C ARG A 20 7.13 -17.52 11.98
N ALA A 21 8.40 -17.11 12.14
CA ALA A 21 9.45 -17.36 11.15
C ALA A 21 9.69 -18.87 10.98
N ALA A 22 9.78 -19.63 12.08
CA ALA A 22 9.95 -21.07 12.06
C ALA A 22 8.75 -21.79 11.40
N GLN A 23 7.51 -21.37 11.72
CA GLN A 23 6.29 -21.88 11.07
C GLN A 23 6.27 -21.61 9.56
N ALA A 24 6.84 -20.49 9.12
CA ALA A 24 7.00 -20.16 7.72
C ALA A 24 8.22 -20.82 7.04
N GLY A 25 9.00 -21.64 7.76
CA GLY A 25 10.23 -22.26 7.26
C GLY A 25 11.35 -21.26 6.93
N LYS A 26 11.35 -20.09 7.60
CA LYS A 26 12.25 -18.97 7.30
C LYS A 26 13.14 -18.64 8.50
N SER A 27 14.33 -18.14 8.21
CA SER A 27 15.11 -17.45 9.24
C SER A 27 14.39 -16.17 9.67
N LEU A 28 14.65 -15.70 10.90
CA LEU A 28 14.06 -14.45 11.39
C LEU A 28 14.40 -13.27 10.47
N GLN A 29 15.63 -13.21 9.94
CA GLN A 29 16.03 -12.17 8.99
C GLN A 29 15.22 -12.21 7.70
N ALA A 30 14.99 -13.39 7.12
CA ALA A 30 14.18 -13.52 5.91
C ALA A 30 12.72 -13.14 6.17
N PHE A 31 12.18 -13.58 7.31
CA PHE A 31 10.82 -13.22 7.71
C PHE A 31 10.64 -11.71 7.92
N MET A 32 11.59 -11.04 8.56
CA MET A 32 11.55 -9.58 8.75
C MET A 32 11.68 -8.81 7.44
N GLN A 33 12.51 -9.27 6.51
CA GLN A 33 12.60 -8.66 5.17
C GLN A 33 11.26 -8.75 4.43
N ASP A 34 10.58 -9.89 4.48
CA ASP A 34 9.26 -10.03 3.89
C ASP A 34 8.24 -9.09 4.54
N LEU A 35 8.32 -8.90 5.87
CA LEU A 35 7.44 -8.00 6.59
C LEU A 35 7.66 -6.54 6.17
N ILE A 36 8.92 -6.11 6.08
CA ILE A 36 9.30 -4.78 5.60
C ILE A 36 8.84 -4.58 4.15
N ALA A 37 9.05 -5.57 3.28
CA ALA A 37 8.63 -5.49 1.89
C ALA A 37 7.11 -5.38 1.75
N ARG A 38 6.35 -6.14 2.56
CA ARG A 38 4.88 -6.05 2.60
C ARG A 38 4.42 -4.67 3.02
N GLU A 39 5.01 -4.10 4.06
CA GLU A 39 4.66 -2.77 4.54
C GLU A 39 5.01 -1.70 3.51
N ALA A 40 6.22 -1.76 2.93
CA ALA A 40 6.68 -0.80 1.93
C ALA A 40 5.97 -0.93 0.57
N SER A 41 5.36 -2.09 0.27
CA SER A 41 4.67 -2.31 -1.01
C SER A 41 3.35 -1.53 -1.14
N ARG A 42 2.78 -1.04 -0.03
CA ARG A 42 1.51 -0.34 -0.02
C ARG A 42 1.75 1.13 0.33
N PRO A 43 1.48 2.07 -0.59
CA PRO A 43 1.47 3.48 -0.21
C PRO A 43 0.41 3.67 0.88
N THR A 44 0.75 4.43 1.90
CA THR A 44 -0.20 4.88 2.91
C THR A 44 -1.33 5.67 2.23
N MET A 45 -2.49 5.76 2.90
CA MET A 45 -3.59 6.57 2.37
C MET A 45 -3.15 8.03 2.14
N ALA A 46 -2.31 8.57 3.03
CA ALA A 46 -1.75 9.91 2.88
C ALA A 46 -0.87 10.05 1.62
N GLU A 47 0.01 9.08 1.37
CA GLU A 47 0.84 9.06 0.15
C GLU A 47 0.00 8.86 -1.11
N MET A 48 -1.05 8.05 -1.03
CA MET A 48 -2.01 7.87 -2.12
C MET A 48 -2.73 9.19 -2.44
N MET A 49 -3.24 9.90 -1.41
CA MET A 49 -3.92 11.18 -1.60
C MET A 49 -2.98 12.25 -2.16
N ALA A 50 -1.75 12.35 -1.64
CA ALA A 50 -0.73 13.25 -2.19
C ALA A 50 -0.31 12.89 -3.63
N ARG A 51 -0.49 11.63 -4.04
CA ARG A 51 -0.32 11.20 -5.44
C ARG A 51 -1.53 11.58 -6.29
N LEU A 52 -2.75 11.37 -5.79
CA LEU A 52 -3.99 11.78 -6.45
C LEU A 52 -3.99 13.29 -6.72
N ASP A 53 -3.65 14.12 -5.73
CA ASP A 53 -3.57 15.58 -5.88
C ASP A 53 -2.56 16.03 -6.95
N ARG A 54 -1.45 15.28 -7.10
CA ARG A 54 -0.41 15.60 -8.09
C ARG A 54 -0.72 15.11 -9.50
N GLU A 55 -1.30 13.91 -9.62
CA GLU A 55 -1.45 13.21 -10.90
C GLU A 55 -2.88 13.32 -11.48
N THR A 56 -3.88 13.58 -10.65
CA THR A 56 -5.29 13.57 -11.07
C THR A 56 -5.73 14.95 -11.49
N THR A 57 -5.77 15.15 -12.80
CA THR A 57 -6.52 16.25 -13.41
C THR A 57 -7.79 15.66 -14.04
N ALA A 58 -8.97 16.09 -13.59
CA ALA A 58 -10.21 15.75 -14.28
C ALA A 58 -10.20 16.45 -15.65
N ARG A 59 -10.06 15.67 -16.74
CA ARG A 59 -10.22 16.16 -18.12
C ARG A 59 -11.68 16.22 -18.58
N VAL A 60 -12.61 15.91 -17.68
CA VAL A 60 -14.05 15.89 -17.95
C VAL A 60 -14.64 17.18 -17.41
N SER A 61 -15.21 17.98 -18.31
CA SER A 61 -15.97 19.17 -17.97
C SER A 61 -17.42 18.81 -17.64
N ALA A 62 -18.14 19.73 -17.00
CA ALA A 62 -19.57 19.56 -16.77
C ALA A 62 -20.36 19.39 -18.08
N ALA A 63 -19.88 20.00 -19.18
CA ALA A 63 -20.51 19.87 -20.50
C ALA A 63 -20.37 18.44 -21.05
N ASP A 64 -19.21 17.80 -20.86
CA ASP A 64 -18.98 16.41 -21.29
C ASP A 64 -19.92 15.45 -20.54
N VAL A 65 -20.19 15.71 -19.27
CA VAL A 65 -21.14 14.92 -18.46
C VAL A 65 -22.56 15.09 -18.98
N VAL A 66 -22.99 16.32 -19.27
CA VAL A 66 -24.33 16.59 -19.82
C VAL A 66 -24.50 15.94 -21.19
N ALA A 67 -23.50 16.05 -22.07
CA ALA A 67 -23.52 15.43 -23.39
C ALA A 67 -23.66 13.91 -23.32
N ALA A 68 -22.91 13.24 -22.43
CA ALA A 68 -23.01 11.80 -22.23
C ALA A 68 -24.39 11.36 -21.71
N ILE A 69 -25.01 12.16 -20.84
CA ILE A 69 -26.36 11.90 -20.34
C ILE A 69 -27.40 12.02 -21.47
N ASP A 70 -27.27 13.04 -22.32
CA ASP A 70 -28.20 13.28 -23.43
C ASP A 70 -28.07 12.22 -24.53
N GLU A 71 -26.84 11.78 -24.84
CA GLU A 71 -26.58 10.66 -25.75
C GLU A 71 -27.27 9.36 -25.25
N GLY A 72 -27.19 9.07 -23.95
CA GLY A 72 -27.87 7.92 -23.33
C GLY A 72 -29.41 8.05 -23.23
N ARG A 73 -29.98 9.23 -23.46
CA ARG A 73 -31.43 9.46 -23.59
C ARG A 73 -31.88 9.32 -25.05
N ALA A 74 -31.06 9.75 -26.00
CA ALA A 74 -31.36 9.68 -27.44
C ALA A 74 -31.28 8.26 -28.01
N GLY A 75 -30.54 7.34 -27.36
CA GLY A 75 -30.47 5.92 -27.72
C GLY A 75 -31.59 5.03 -27.16
N ARG A 76 -32.63 5.60 -26.54
CA ARG A 76 -33.86 4.91 -26.08
C ARG A 76 -35.05 5.33 -26.93
#